data_AF-A0A7Z9Y707-F1
#
_entry.id   AF-A0A7Z9Y707-F1
#
_cell.length_a   1.000
_cell.length_b   1.000
_cell.length_c   1.000
_cell.angle_alpha   90.00
_cell.angle_beta   90.00
_cell.angle_gamma   90.00
#
_symmetry.space_group_name_H-M   'P 1'
#
loop_
_entity.id
_entity.type
_entity.pdbx_description
1 polymer ?
#
loop_
_entity_poly.entity_id
_entity_poly.type
_entity_poly.pdbx_seq_one_letter_code
_entity_poly.pdbx_strand_id
1 'polypeptide(L)'
;MTKQIEDIKSARAVIWPFRKMNQPMGELLDNGRITPKDLEFAAKKAYNQDVKTAADLLLWVHYARQVVWPFRKLDKRWTIYRNLQLPDSKADLDAVLVGPPGVLVIEIKAYTGSFKVNGDRWHYRRAGRWYQNDKSPLRQALANKRRLNAYLAQNNLSEIPVDTAVILGRDPDYIHFHKPVIPVRRLRDMDKILEPYIQQPTLPGAQVVAVKWLLNKICPI
;
A
#
# COMPACT_ATOMS: atom_id res chain seq x y z
N MET A 1 20.81 23.72 17.01
CA MET A 1 20.80 22.25 16.84
C MET A 1 19.35 21.80 16.74
N THR A 2 18.88 21.49 15.53
CA THR A 2 17.51 20.99 15.32
C THR A 2 17.46 19.54 15.77
N LYS A 3 16.59 19.21 16.74
CA LYS A 3 16.47 17.86 17.28
C LYS A 3 15.75 17.01 16.24
N GLN A 4 16.47 16.12 15.56
CA GLN A 4 15.90 15.30 14.49
C GLN A 4 14.84 14.34 15.07
N ILE A 5 13.61 14.43 14.57
CA ILE A 5 12.51 13.56 15.00
C ILE A 5 12.66 12.23 14.28
N GLU A 6 13.08 11.20 15.01
CA GLU A 6 13.36 9.87 14.45
C GLU A 6 12.39 8.79 14.96
N ASP A 7 11.60 9.09 16.00
CA ASP A 7 10.71 8.12 16.64
C ASP A 7 9.25 8.62 16.77
N ILE A 8 8.33 7.66 16.87
CA ILE A 8 6.88 7.91 16.90
C ILE A 8 6.46 8.73 18.13
N LYS A 9 7.09 8.50 19.29
CA LYS A 9 6.73 9.19 20.54
C LYS A 9 7.07 10.69 20.41
N SER A 10 8.25 11.00 19.87
CA SER A 10 8.69 12.36 19.58
C SER A 10 7.80 13.04 18.55
N ALA A 11 7.43 12.34 17.46
CA ALA A 11 6.53 12.89 16.45
C ALA A 11 5.12 13.20 17.02
N ARG A 12 4.57 12.32 17.86
CA ARG A 12 3.27 12.52 18.52
C ARG A 12 3.27 13.72 19.47
N ALA A 13 4.43 14.08 20.03
CA ALA A 13 4.57 15.20 20.95
C ALA A 13 4.70 16.57 20.27
N VAL A 14 4.96 16.62 18.95
CA VAL A 14 5.06 17.88 18.23
C VAL A 14 3.74 18.63 18.28
N ILE A 15 3.80 19.92 18.57
CA ILE A 15 2.63 20.79 18.65
C ILE A 15 2.10 21.08 17.25
N TRP A 16 0.81 20.88 17.06
CA TRP A 16 0.10 21.21 15.83
C TRP A 16 -0.11 22.74 15.73
N PRO A 17 0.54 23.43 14.77
CA PRO A 17 0.50 24.90 14.74
C PRO A 17 -0.72 25.46 14.00
N PHE A 18 -1.49 24.62 13.32
CA PHE A 18 -2.59 25.06 12.47
C PHE A 18 -3.90 25.20 13.28
N ARG A 19 -4.78 26.09 12.79
CA ARG A 19 -6.13 26.30 13.36
C ARG A 19 -6.13 26.64 14.86
N LYS A 20 -5.04 27.23 15.37
CA LYS A 20 -4.86 27.65 16.79
C LYS A 20 -5.15 26.53 17.80
N MET A 21 -4.95 25.26 17.42
CA MET A 21 -5.21 24.14 18.33
C MET A 21 -4.14 24.05 19.42
N ASN A 22 -2.87 24.27 19.08
CA ASN A 22 -1.73 24.32 20.00
C ASN A 22 -1.64 23.11 20.95
N GLN A 23 -2.00 21.93 20.44
CA GLN A 23 -1.98 20.65 21.14
C GLN A 23 -1.03 19.67 20.44
N PRO A 24 -0.54 18.63 21.14
CA PRO A 24 0.26 17.58 20.52
C PRO A 24 -0.48 16.89 19.36
N MET A 25 0.22 16.66 18.25
CA MET A 25 -0.32 15.98 17.06
C MET A 25 -0.92 14.62 17.40
N GLY A 26 -0.28 13.86 18.28
CA GLY A 26 -0.76 12.54 18.68
C GLY A 26 -2.13 12.59 19.35
N GLU A 27 -2.33 13.55 20.25
CA GLU A 27 -3.61 13.73 20.96
C GLU A 27 -4.72 14.15 19.99
N LEU A 28 -4.42 15.08 19.10
CA LEU A 28 -5.35 15.55 18.08
C LEU A 28 -5.73 14.46 17.06
N LEU A 29 -4.82 13.52 16.78
CA LEU A 29 -5.12 12.36 15.94
C LEU A 29 -6.01 11.37 16.68
N ASP A 30 -5.69 11.07 17.94
CA ASP A 30 -6.42 10.08 18.74
C ASP A 30 -7.87 10.51 18.99
N ASN A 31 -8.11 11.80 19.21
CA ASN A 31 -9.46 12.35 19.41
C ASN A 31 -10.15 12.78 18.09
N GLY A 32 -9.52 12.53 16.94
CA GLY A 32 -10.09 12.78 15.61
C GLY A 32 -10.20 14.27 15.22
N ARG A 33 -9.58 15.19 15.96
CA ARG A 33 -9.59 16.63 15.65
C ARG A 33 -8.67 17.01 14.49
N ILE A 34 -7.65 16.21 14.21
CA ILE A 34 -6.90 16.23 12.96
C ILE A 34 -6.93 14.86 12.30
N THR A 35 -6.92 14.84 10.98
CA THR A 35 -7.03 13.63 10.16
C THR A 35 -5.73 13.36 9.40
N PRO A 36 -5.58 12.17 8.80
CA PRO A 36 -4.47 11.89 7.89
C PRO A 36 -4.35 12.88 6.72
N LYS A 37 -5.45 13.51 6.28
CA LYS A 37 -5.42 14.58 5.27
C LYS A 37 -4.78 15.86 5.82
N ASP A 38 -5.02 16.17 7.09
CA ASP A 38 -4.37 17.30 7.74
C ASP A 38 -2.86 17.00 7.86
N LEU A 39 -2.46 15.78 8.24
CA LEU A 39 -1.04 15.39 8.24
C LEU A 39 -0.39 15.53 6.86
N GLU A 40 -1.03 15.08 5.78
CA GLU A 40 -0.56 15.27 4.40
C GLU A 40 -0.37 16.74 4.04
N PHE A 41 -1.29 17.60 4.50
CA PHE A 41 -1.17 19.04 4.32
C PHE A 41 0.05 19.57 5.07
N ALA A 42 0.22 19.22 6.35
CA ALA A 42 1.32 19.68 7.18
C ALA A 42 2.69 19.23 6.64
N ALA A 43 2.84 17.96 6.26
CA ALA A 43 4.05 17.42 5.63
C ALA A 43 4.50 18.25 4.42
N LYS A 44 3.54 18.69 3.59
CA LYS A 44 3.83 19.46 2.37
C LYS A 44 4.00 20.96 2.60
N LYS A 45 3.27 21.54 3.56
CA LYS A 45 3.05 22.99 3.64
C LYS A 45 3.56 23.64 4.92
N ALA A 46 3.93 22.88 5.95
CA ALA A 46 4.45 23.46 7.18
C ALA A 46 5.79 24.16 6.93
N TYR A 47 5.97 25.35 7.51
CA TYR A 47 7.24 26.05 7.47
C TYR A 47 8.27 25.39 8.41
N ASN A 48 7.81 25.01 9.61
CA ASN A 48 8.65 24.33 10.60
C ASN A 48 8.97 22.90 10.15
N GLN A 49 10.26 22.55 10.14
CA GLN A 49 10.77 21.25 9.70
C GLN A 49 10.34 20.11 10.64
N ASP A 50 10.26 20.35 11.95
CA ASP A 50 9.82 19.36 12.93
C ASP A 50 8.35 18.97 12.70
N VAL A 51 7.53 19.96 12.32
CA VAL A 51 6.11 19.74 11.97
C VAL A 51 5.99 18.91 10.69
N LYS A 52 6.85 19.15 9.69
CA LYS A 52 6.89 18.33 8.47
C LYS A 52 7.29 16.89 8.79
N THR A 53 8.43 16.71 9.44
CA THR A 53 8.99 15.39 9.75
C THR A 53 8.05 14.58 10.66
N ALA A 54 7.44 15.21 11.67
CA ALA A 54 6.44 14.55 12.49
C ALA A 54 5.18 14.17 11.71
N ALA A 55 4.67 15.07 10.86
CA ALA A 55 3.49 14.77 10.05
C ALA A 55 3.76 13.62 9.06
N ASP A 56 4.93 13.61 8.41
CA ASP A 56 5.36 12.51 7.52
C ASP A 56 5.50 11.19 8.29
N LEU A 57 6.14 11.19 9.46
CA LEU A 57 6.31 9.98 10.27
C LEU A 57 4.98 9.45 10.78
N LEU A 58 4.09 10.31 11.28
CA LEU A 58 2.76 9.90 11.77
C LEU A 58 1.86 9.43 10.63
N LEU A 59 1.97 10.05 9.45
CA LEU A 59 1.28 9.61 8.25
C LEU A 59 1.78 8.23 7.80
N TRP A 60 3.10 8.03 7.80
CA TRP A 60 3.72 6.74 7.52
C TRP A 60 3.28 5.68 8.53
N VAL A 61 3.29 5.97 9.83
CA VAL A 61 2.79 5.05 10.87
C VAL A 61 1.31 4.74 10.68
N HIS A 62 0.50 5.75 10.36
CA HIS A 62 -0.92 5.58 10.12
C HIS A 62 -1.16 4.63 8.93
N TYR A 63 -0.44 4.83 7.83
CA TYR A 63 -0.49 3.95 6.67
C TYR A 63 0.11 2.57 6.95
N ALA A 64 1.22 2.49 7.67
CA ALA A 64 1.87 1.25 8.04
C ALA A 64 0.97 0.41 8.96
N ARG A 65 0.26 1.01 9.92
CA ARG A 65 -0.73 0.31 10.77
C ARG A 65 -1.90 -0.21 9.96
N GLN A 66 -2.36 0.59 9.00
CA GLN A 66 -3.39 0.21 8.05
C GLN A 66 -2.94 -0.98 7.18
N VAL A 67 -1.67 -1.02 6.76
CA VAL A 67 -1.11 -2.11 5.95
C VAL A 67 -0.70 -3.33 6.80
N VAL A 68 -0.29 -3.18 8.07
CA VAL A 68 0.17 -4.27 8.95
C VAL A 68 -1.00 -5.04 9.60
N TRP A 69 -2.10 -4.37 9.93
CA TRP A 69 -3.25 -4.99 10.62
C TRP A 69 -3.90 -6.19 9.88
N PRO A 70 -4.09 -6.16 8.54
CA PRO A 70 -4.82 -7.23 7.87
C PRO A 70 -3.98 -8.50 7.59
N PHE A 71 -2.72 -8.57 8.04
CA PHE A 71 -1.88 -9.76 7.87
C PHE A 71 -1.85 -10.72 9.07
N ARG A 72 -2.72 -10.55 10.09
CA ARG A 72 -2.77 -11.45 11.26
C ARG A 72 -3.07 -12.92 10.90
N LYS A 73 -3.64 -13.18 9.72
CA LYS A 73 -3.90 -14.52 9.18
C LYS A 73 -2.67 -15.16 8.51
N LEU A 74 -1.61 -14.39 8.29
CA LEU A 74 -0.37 -14.91 7.73
C LEU A 74 0.50 -15.49 8.85
N ASP A 75 0.87 -16.76 8.71
CA ASP A 75 1.84 -17.41 9.59
C ASP A 75 3.30 -17.14 9.14
N LYS A 76 4.27 -17.75 9.83
CA LYS A 76 5.71 -17.59 9.56
C LYS A 76 6.16 -18.04 8.17
N ARG A 77 5.31 -18.73 7.39
CA ARG A 77 5.63 -19.14 6.02
C ARG A 77 5.53 -17.98 5.04
N TRP A 78 4.93 -16.86 5.45
CA TRP A 78 4.78 -15.67 4.62
C TRP A 78 5.91 -14.65 4.85
N THR A 79 6.30 -13.99 3.78
CA THR A 79 7.23 -12.86 3.80
C THR A 79 6.63 -11.72 3.00
N ILE A 80 6.74 -10.48 3.50
CA ILE A 80 6.23 -9.30 2.84
C ILE A 80 7.40 -8.40 2.47
N TYR A 81 7.57 -8.14 1.18
CA TYR A 81 8.47 -7.12 0.66
C TYR A 81 7.67 -5.86 0.38
N ARG A 82 8.19 -4.69 0.77
CA ARG A 82 7.52 -3.39 0.56
C ARG A 82 8.40 -2.50 -0.27
N ASN A 83 7.79 -1.71 -1.13
CA ASN A 83 8.49 -0.82 -2.06
C ASN A 83 9.58 -1.59 -2.84
N LEU A 84 9.25 -2.81 -3.28
CA LEU A 84 10.20 -3.68 -3.96
C LEU A 84 10.55 -3.07 -5.33
N GLN A 85 11.80 -2.70 -5.53
CA GLN A 85 12.28 -2.17 -6.80
C GLN A 85 12.95 -3.28 -7.62
N LEU A 86 12.38 -3.57 -8.79
CA LEU A 86 13.00 -4.51 -9.73
C LEU A 86 14.17 -3.84 -10.46
N PRO A 87 15.27 -4.57 -10.77
CA PRO A 87 16.48 -3.98 -11.37
C PRO A 87 16.22 -3.16 -12.63
N ASP A 88 15.31 -3.63 -13.50
CA ASP A 88 14.99 -2.97 -14.77
C ASP A 88 13.79 -2.00 -14.66
N SER A 89 13.40 -1.59 -13.45
CA SER A 89 12.24 -0.72 -13.24
C SER A 89 12.52 0.45 -12.31
N LYS A 90 12.10 1.64 -12.74
CA LYS A 90 12.06 2.84 -11.89
C LYS A 90 10.82 2.91 -11.00
N ALA A 91 9.85 2.02 -11.20
CA ALA A 91 8.62 1.96 -10.41
C ALA A 91 8.72 0.78 -9.43
N ASP A 92 8.34 1.05 -8.19
CA ASP A 92 8.27 0.10 -7.10
C ASP A 92 6.96 -0.70 -7.13
N LEU A 93 7.00 -1.86 -6.47
CA LEU A 93 5.84 -2.67 -6.13
C LEU A 93 5.52 -2.39 -4.66
N ASP A 94 4.35 -1.81 -4.39
CA ASP A 94 3.98 -1.32 -3.05
C ASP A 94 4.09 -2.42 -1.98
N ALA A 95 3.52 -3.60 -2.26
CA ALA A 95 3.68 -4.79 -1.44
C ALA A 95 3.70 -6.08 -2.26
N VAL A 96 4.62 -6.98 -1.92
CA VAL A 96 4.73 -8.32 -2.51
C VAL A 96 4.75 -9.34 -1.38
N LEU A 97 3.74 -10.19 -1.34
CA LEU A 97 3.67 -11.32 -0.42
C LEU A 97 4.24 -12.55 -1.09
N VAL A 98 5.13 -13.26 -0.41
CA VAL A 98 5.66 -14.55 -0.84
C VAL A 98 5.32 -15.58 0.22
N GLY A 99 4.56 -16.61 -0.16
CA GLY A 99 4.06 -17.64 0.74
C GLY A 99 3.83 -18.98 0.04
N PRO A 100 3.18 -19.94 0.73
CA PRO A 100 2.97 -21.28 0.20
C PRO A 100 2.31 -21.33 -1.18
N PRO A 101 1.29 -20.52 -1.52
CA PRO A 101 0.69 -20.56 -2.86
C PRO A 101 1.52 -19.93 -3.99
N GLY A 102 2.58 -19.18 -3.65
CA GLY A 102 3.35 -18.39 -4.62
C GLY A 102 3.44 -16.93 -4.19
N VAL A 103 3.24 -16.02 -5.15
CA VAL A 103 3.43 -14.58 -4.96
C VAL A 103 2.14 -13.80 -5.18
N LEU A 104 1.82 -12.86 -4.29
CA LEU A 104 0.73 -11.90 -4.45
C LEU A 104 1.28 -10.47 -4.47
N VAL A 105 1.13 -9.79 -5.60
CA VAL A 105 1.51 -8.38 -5.78
C VAL A 105 0.31 -7.50 -5.48
N ILE A 106 0.45 -6.61 -4.50
CA ILE A 106 -0.60 -5.69 -4.07
C ILE A 106 -0.20 -4.27 -4.47
N GLU A 107 -1.05 -3.63 -5.28
CA GLU A 107 -1.01 -2.19 -5.54
C GLU A 107 -1.90 -1.47 -4.53
N ILE A 108 -1.38 -0.45 -3.85
CA ILE A 108 -2.08 0.28 -2.80
C ILE A 108 -2.35 1.71 -3.25
N LYS A 109 -3.63 2.11 -3.25
CA LYS A 109 -4.03 3.50 -3.56
C LYS A 109 -4.80 4.13 -2.40
N ALA A 110 -4.35 5.30 -1.96
CA ALA A 110 -5.03 6.11 -0.94
C ALA A 110 -5.98 7.14 -1.56
N TYR A 111 -6.73 6.76 -2.59
CA TYR A 111 -7.62 7.68 -3.31
C TYR A 111 -8.84 8.09 -2.47
N THR A 112 -9.26 9.34 -2.65
CA THR A 112 -10.48 9.90 -2.04
C THR A 112 -11.40 10.46 -3.12
N GLY A 113 -12.71 10.46 -2.90
CA GLY A 113 -13.70 10.88 -3.89
C GLY A 113 -14.61 9.73 -4.35
N SER A 114 -15.28 9.92 -5.48
CA SER A 114 -16.20 8.94 -6.07
C SER A 114 -15.60 8.25 -7.29
N PHE A 115 -15.62 6.92 -7.33
CA PHE A 115 -15.02 6.12 -8.39
C PHE A 115 -15.97 5.08 -8.99
N LYS A 116 -15.71 4.71 -10.24
CA LYS A 116 -16.30 3.54 -10.91
C LYS A 116 -15.20 2.73 -11.59
N VAL A 117 -15.24 1.42 -11.39
CA VAL A 117 -14.29 0.48 -12.02
C VAL A 117 -15.08 -0.40 -12.97
N ASN A 118 -14.79 -0.29 -14.27
CA ASN A 118 -15.44 -1.08 -15.32
C ASN A 118 -14.36 -1.88 -16.05
N GLY A 119 -14.27 -3.19 -15.81
CA GLY A 119 -13.15 -3.97 -16.34
C GLY A 119 -11.82 -3.48 -15.76
N ASP A 120 -10.94 -2.97 -16.63
CA ASP A 120 -9.67 -2.35 -16.26
C ASP A 120 -9.72 -0.82 -16.23
N ARG A 121 -10.86 -0.21 -16.54
CA ARG A 121 -11.02 1.24 -16.67
C ARG A 121 -11.41 1.86 -15.34
N TRP A 122 -10.62 2.84 -14.90
CA TRP A 122 -10.86 3.61 -13.69
C TRP A 122 -11.52 4.94 -14.04
N HIS A 123 -12.68 5.23 -13.44
CA HIS A 123 -13.35 6.52 -13.61
C HIS A 123 -13.43 7.24 -12.28
N TYR A 124 -13.29 8.56 -12.32
CA TYR A 124 -13.47 9.44 -11.16
C TYR A 124 -14.56 10.47 -11.43
N ARG A 125 -15.23 10.94 -10.38
CA ARG A 125 -16.23 12.00 -10.48
C ARG A 125 -15.63 13.35 -10.12
N ARG A 126 -15.86 14.36 -10.97
CA ARG A 126 -15.49 15.76 -10.72
C ARG A 126 -16.60 16.67 -11.25
N ALA A 127 -17.00 17.67 -10.45
CA ALA A 127 -18.06 18.62 -10.81
C ALA A 127 -19.34 17.92 -11.34
N GLY A 128 -19.76 16.85 -10.66
CA GLY A 128 -20.94 16.05 -11.02
C GLY A 128 -20.75 15.08 -12.19
N ARG A 129 -19.71 15.23 -13.01
CA ARG A 129 -19.44 14.42 -14.22
C ARG A 129 -18.42 13.30 -13.99
N TRP A 130 -18.53 12.22 -14.76
CA TRP A 130 -17.60 11.09 -14.72
C TRP A 130 -16.53 11.25 -15.81
N TYR A 131 -15.28 11.02 -15.43
CA TYR A 131 -14.13 11.06 -16.32
C TYR A 131 -13.35 9.76 -16.21
N GLN A 132 -12.89 9.23 -17.33
CA GLN A 132 -11.94 8.13 -17.33
C GLN A 132 -10.56 8.65 -16.92
N ASN A 133 -9.84 7.87 -16.14
CA ASN A 133 -8.44 8.08 -15.82
C ASN A 133 -7.60 7.05 -16.59
N ASP A 134 -6.68 7.54 -17.42
CA ASP A 134 -5.77 6.67 -18.17
C ASP A 134 -4.76 5.96 -17.27
N LYS A 135 -4.47 6.54 -16.08
CA LYS A 135 -3.65 5.93 -15.02
C LYS A 135 -4.50 5.04 -14.12
N SER A 136 -5.06 3.98 -14.69
CA SER A 136 -5.85 2.99 -13.95
C SER A 136 -4.98 2.19 -12.97
N PRO A 137 -5.34 2.10 -11.68
CA PRO A 137 -4.67 1.22 -10.72
C PRO A 137 -4.63 -0.24 -11.14
N LEU A 138 -5.67 -0.73 -11.83
CA LEU A 138 -5.73 -2.12 -12.27
C LEU A 138 -4.72 -2.40 -13.37
N ARG A 139 -4.55 -1.46 -14.31
CA ARG A 139 -3.52 -1.55 -15.35
C ARG A 139 -2.12 -1.49 -14.75
N GLN A 140 -1.91 -0.62 -13.74
CA GLN A 140 -0.64 -0.53 -13.04
C GLN A 140 -0.30 -1.84 -12.31
N ALA A 141 -1.26 -2.41 -11.56
CA ALA A 141 -1.11 -3.68 -10.86
C ALA A 141 -0.82 -4.84 -11.84
N LEU A 142 -1.54 -4.93 -12.96
CA LEU A 142 -1.28 -5.91 -14.02
C LEU A 142 0.12 -5.74 -14.65
N ALA A 143 0.56 -4.50 -14.85
CA ALA A 143 1.91 -4.22 -15.35
C ALA A 143 3.00 -4.58 -14.31
N ASN A 144 2.74 -4.36 -13.03
CA ASN A 144 3.60 -4.78 -11.91
C ASN A 144 3.71 -6.32 -11.87
N LYS A 145 2.58 -7.04 -11.94
CA LYS A 145 2.54 -8.52 -12.05
C LYS A 145 3.37 -9.02 -13.23
N ARG A 146 3.19 -8.44 -14.42
CA ARG A 146 3.95 -8.83 -15.62
C ARG A 146 5.46 -8.62 -15.46
N ARG A 147 5.88 -7.49 -14.86
CA ARG A 147 7.28 -7.21 -14.60
C ARG A 147 7.89 -8.20 -13.61
N LEU A 148 7.18 -8.53 -12.53
CA LEU A 148 7.67 -9.52 -11.57
C LEU A 148 7.73 -10.92 -12.21
N ASN A 149 6.73 -11.33 -13.00
CA ASN A 149 6.78 -12.57 -13.76
C ASN A 149 8.00 -12.65 -14.68
N ALA A 150 8.29 -11.58 -15.42
CA ALA A 150 9.47 -11.53 -16.29
C ALA A 150 10.76 -11.68 -15.48
N TYR A 151 10.86 -10.99 -14.33
CA TYR A 151 12.02 -11.09 -13.45
C TYR A 151 12.20 -12.51 -12.87
N LEU A 152 11.11 -13.16 -12.44
CA LEU A 152 11.16 -14.56 -11.99
C LEU A 152 11.57 -15.51 -13.12
N ALA A 153 11.01 -15.34 -14.32
CA ALA A 153 11.33 -16.16 -15.48
C ALA A 153 12.81 -16.05 -15.88
N GLN A 154 13.37 -14.83 -15.88
CA GLN A 154 14.81 -14.60 -16.12
C GLN A 154 15.71 -15.30 -15.09
N ASN A 155 15.17 -15.67 -13.93
CA ASN A 155 15.87 -16.37 -12.86
C ASN A 155 15.44 -17.85 -12.72
N ASN A 156 14.89 -18.45 -13.78
CA ASN A 156 14.45 -19.86 -13.83
C ASN A 156 13.30 -20.19 -12.84
N LEU A 157 12.46 -19.20 -12.55
CA LEU A 157 11.30 -19.32 -11.65
C LEU A 157 9.98 -19.00 -12.38
N SER A 158 9.87 -19.33 -13.67
CA SER A 158 8.68 -19.05 -14.49
C SER A 158 7.42 -19.80 -14.03
N GLU A 159 7.58 -20.93 -13.35
CA GLU A 159 6.49 -21.76 -12.84
C GLU A 159 5.84 -21.20 -11.58
N ILE A 160 6.43 -20.17 -10.96
CA ILE A 160 5.90 -19.59 -9.72
C ILE A 160 4.61 -18.81 -10.05
N PRO A 161 3.46 -19.19 -9.49
CA PRO A 161 2.23 -18.43 -9.65
C PRO A 161 2.39 -17.04 -9.05
N VAL A 162 2.08 -16.02 -9.84
CA VAL A 162 2.00 -14.63 -9.38
C VAL A 162 0.60 -14.11 -9.61
N ASP A 163 -0.08 -13.76 -8.54
CA ASP A 163 -1.37 -13.07 -8.57
C ASP A 163 -1.23 -11.59 -8.22
N THR A 164 -2.30 -10.83 -8.46
CA THR A 164 -2.30 -9.41 -8.13
C THR A 164 -3.67 -8.89 -7.73
N ALA A 165 -3.67 -7.88 -6.86
CA ALA A 165 -4.85 -7.17 -6.43
C ALA A 165 -4.57 -5.68 -6.20
N VAL A 166 -5.63 -4.88 -6.18
CA VAL A 166 -5.58 -3.48 -5.76
C VAL A 166 -6.25 -3.33 -4.40
N ILE A 167 -5.57 -2.67 -3.47
CA ILE A 167 -6.11 -2.29 -2.17
C ILE A 167 -6.30 -0.78 -2.09
N LEU A 168 -7.50 -0.36 -1.71
CA LEU A 168 -7.78 1.02 -1.38
C LEU A 168 -7.44 1.25 0.09
N GLY A 169 -6.30 1.92 0.33
CA GLY A 169 -5.81 2.27 1.66
C GLY A 169 -6.61 3.39 2.34
N ARG A 170 -7.60 3.96 1.65
CA ARG A 170 -8.63 4.82 2.22
C ARG A 170 -9.99 4.42 1.67
N ASP A 171 -11.04 4.66 2.44
CA ASP A 171 -12.40 4.48 1.96
C ASP A 171 -12.78 5.66 1.05
N PRO A 172 -13.09 5.44 -0.24
CA PRO A 172 -13.65 6.47 -1.10
C PRO A 172 -15.11 6.75 -0.69
N ASP A 173 -15.56 7.99 -0.90
CA ASP A 173 -16.93 8.44 -0.65
C ASP A 173 -17.94 7.55 -1.37
N TYR A 174 -17.58 7.12 -2.58
CA TYR A 174 -18.35 6.18 -3.38
C TYR A 174 -17.40 5.34 -4.23
N ILE A 175 -17.65 4.04 -4.31
CA ILE A 175 -17.03 3.20 -5.32
C ILE A 175 -17.99 2.12 -5.78
N HIS A 176 -18.05 1.93 -7.10
CA HIS A 176 -18.83 0.85 -7.70
C HIS A 176 -17.93 0.03 -8.62
N PHE A 177 -18.07 -1.29 -8.53
CA PHE A 177 -17.30 -2.25 -9.31
C PHE A 177 -18.22 -2.95 -10.30
N HIS A 178 -17.90 -2.87 -11.59
CA HIS A 178 -18.53 -3.61 -12.64
C HIS A 178 -17.49 -4.50 -13.32
N LYS A 179 -17.51 -5.80 -12.98
CA LYS A 179 -16.60 -6.83 -13.52
C LYS A 179 -15.12 -6.40 -13.54
N PRO A 180 -14.51 -6.02 -12.39
CA PRO A 180 -13.11 -5.63 -12.39
C PRO A 180 -12.22 -6.80 -12.84
N VAL A 181 -11.20 -6.52 -13.65
CA VAL A 181 -10.31 -7.57 -14.23
C VAL A 181 -9.42 -8.26 -13.21
N ILE A 182 -9.19 -7.62 -12.05
CA ILE A 182 -8.50 -8.17 -10.90
C ILE A 182 -9.24 -7.74 -9.63
N PRO A 183 -9.06 -8.43 -8.49
CA PRO A 183 -9.67 -8.03 -7.24
C PRO A 183 -9.29 -6.59 -6.85
N VAL A 184 -10.32 -5.79 -6.55
CA VAL A 184 -10.16 -4.47 -5.94
C VAL A 184 -10.96 -4.46 -4.65
N ARG A 185 -10.30 -4.20 -3.52
CA ARG A 185 -10.96 -4.15 -2.21
C ARG A 185 -10.51 -2.94 -1.42
N ARG A 186 -11.35 -2.53 -0.48
CA ARG A 186 -10.94 -1.63 0.60
C ARG A 186 -10.01 -2.40 1.53
N LEU A 187 -9.11 -1.69 2.18
CA LEU A 187 -8.17 -2.30 3.12
C LEU A 187 -8.87 -3.09 4.24
N ARG A 188 -9.98 -2.56 4.77
CA ARG A 188 -10.80 -3.27 5.78
C ARG A 188 -11.41 -4.60 5.27
N ASP A 189 -11.48 -4.78 3.96
CA ASP A 189 -12.01 -5.95 3.28
C ASP A 189 -10.90 -6.84 2.69
N MET A 190 -9.63 -6.61 3.08
CA MET A 190 -8.47 -7.30 2.51
C MET A 190 -8.50 -8.81 2.71
N ASP A 191 -9.14 -9.29 3.79
CA ASP A 191 -9.37 -10.72 4.01
C ASP A 191 -10.12 -11.38 2.84
N LYS A 192 -11.00 -10.66 2.14
CA LYS A 192 -11.70 -11.16 0.95
C LYS A 192 -10.77 -11.39 -0.26
N ILE A 193 -9.53 -10.91 -0.19
CA ILE A 193 -8.45 -11.26 -1.13
C ILE A 193 -7.56 -12.34 -0.53
N LEU A 194 -7.13 -12.16 0.72
CA LEU A 194 -6.17 -13.07 1.35
C LEU A 194 -6.73 -14.47 1.58
N GLU A 195 -7.96 -14.60 2.09
CA GLU A 195 -8.55 -15.91 2.40
C GLU A 195 -8.59 -16.84 1.19
N PRO A 196 -9.20 -16.47 0.04
CA PRO A 196 -9.20 -17.35 -1.11
C PRO A 196 -7.80 -17.59 -1.66
N TYR A 197 -6.87 -16.63 -1.50
CA TYR A 197 -5.49 -16.79 -1.94
C TYR A 197 -4.72 -17.80 -1.08
N ILE A 198 -4.86 -17.75 0.25
CA ILE A 198 -4.20 -18.67 1.20
C ILE A 198 -4.67 -20.12 0.98
N GLN A 199 -5.90 -20.33 0.53
CA GLN A 199 -6.48 -21.65 0.25
C GLN A 199 -6.07 -22.24 -1.11
N GLN A 200 -5.31 -21.51 -1.93
CA GLN A 200 -4.78 -22.04 -3.18
C GLN A 200 -3.76 -23.17 -2.93
N PRO A 201 -3.53 -24.06 -3.92
CA PRO A 201 -2.52 -25.11 -3.81
C PRO A 201 -1.15 -24.59 -3.40
N THR A 202 -0.48 -25.32 -2.51
CA THR A 202 0.84 -24.95 -2.01
C THR A 202 1.94 -25.43 -2.94
N LEU A 203 2.89 -24.54 -3.24
CA LEU A 203 4.14 -24.86 -3.93
C LEU A 203 5.08 -25.70 -3.04
N PRO A 204 5.98 -26.50 -3.65
CA PRO A 204 7.13 -27.07 -2.96
C PRO A 204 7.90 -26.01 -2.17
N GLY A 205 8.27 -26.33 -0.92
CA GLY A 205 8.97 -25.37 -0.05
C GLY A 205 10.26 -24.80 -0.64
N ALA A 206 10.99 -25.58 -1.44
CA ALA A 206 12.19 -25.14 -2.13
C ALA A 206 11.93 -23.99 -3.13
N GLN A 207 10.78 -24.01 -3.82
CA GLN A 207 10.39 -22.94 -4.74
C GLN A 207 10.11 -21.63 -3.98
N VAL A 208 9.39 -21.71 -2.86
CA VAL A 208 9.12 -20.55 -2.00
C VAL A 208 10.43 -19.96 -1.46
N VAL A 209 11.36 -20.81 -1.02
CA VAL A 209 12.69 -20.39 -0.54
C VAL A 209 13.49 -19.73 -1.67
N ALA A 210 13.48 -20.27 -2.89
CA ALA A 210 14.18 -19.71 -4.03
C ALA A 210 13.68 -18.29 -4.38
N VAL A 211 12.35 -18.08 -4.38
CA VAL A 211 11.76 -16.75 -4.60
C VAL A 211 12.19 -15.78 -3.50
N LYS A 212 12.09 -16.20 -2.22
CA LYS A 212 12.51 -15.33 -1.11
C LYS A 212 13.99 -14.96 -1.19
N TRP A 213 14.84 -15.94 -1.49
CA TRP A 213 16.27 -15.70 -1.66
C TRP A 213 16.55 -14.70 -2.79
N LEU A 214 15.86 -14.83 -3.93
CA LEU A 214 16.01 -13.92 -5.06
C LEU A 214 15.56 -12.49 -4.68
N LEU A 215 14.37 -12.33 -4.09
CA LEU A 215 13.86 -11.00 -3.75
C LEU A 215 14.65 -10.33 -2.63
N ASN A 216 15.18 -11.09 -1.66
CA ASN A 216 16.06 -10.57 -0.60
C ASN A 216 17.32 -9.89 -1.16
N LYS A 217 17.81 -10.26 -2.35
CA LYS A 217 18.98 -9.62 -2.96
C LYS A 217 18.71 -8.17 -3.38
N ILE A 218 17.47 -7.85 -3.71
CA ILE A 218 17.06 -6.54 -4.24
C ILE A 218 16.19 -5.76 -3.24
N CYS A 219 15.69 -6.42 -2.20
CA CYS A 219 14.95 -5.82 -1.09
C CYS A 219 15.24 -6.60 0.20
N PRO A 220 16.37 -6.30 0.86
CA PRO A 220 16.69 -6.88 2.16
C PRO A 220 15.66 -6.45 3.22
N ILE A 221 15.22 -7.39 4.06
CA ILE A 221 14.22 -7.21 5.12
C ILE A 221 14.79 -7.51 6.51
#